data_AF-A0A7V1DNN3-F1
#
_entry.id   AF-A0A7V1DNN3-F1
#
_cell.length_a   1.000
_cell.length_b   1.000
_cell.length_c   1.000
_cell.angle_alpha   90.00
_cell.angle_beta   90.00
_cell.angle_gamma   90.00
#
_symmetry.space_group_name_H-M   'P 1'
#
loop_
_entity.id
_entity.type
_entity.pdbx_description
1 polymer ?
#
loop_
_entity_poly.entity_id
_entity_poly.type
_entity_poly.pdbx_seq_one_letter_code
_entity_poly.pdbx_strand_id
1 'polypeptide(L)'
;MGGGTLMVPTWLADLRTGYSLHHARTMPARRLYHPDPWLIAAVGALLALGVAMVFNASYFFAQEHYNDPFYFFRRHVAYVVLAVAGAFVVARIPWTVWERWAGVMLLGALAVLAFVLVGGTSEGGARRWVSLKFVPLTVQPSEFAKTALVVYLARYLAHRGDKLHWWWGGFLPPVFVSGLVAALLYKQPDFGTAVILLAT
;
A
#
# COMPACT_ATOMS: atom_id res chain seq x y z
N MET A 1 59.24 -41.94 41.00
CA MET A 1 58.70 -40.56 41.15
C MET A 1 59.19 -39.78 39.94
N GLY A 2 58.41 -39.66 38.87
CA GLY A 2 57.43 -38.58 38.64
C GLY A 2 57.97 -37.75 37.46
N GLY A 3 57.21 -37.26 36.49
CA GLY A 3 55.81 -37.41 36.15
C GLY A 3 55.68 -37.17 34.63
N GLY A 4 54.76 -37.90 33.98
CA GLY A 4 54.46 -37.70 32.57
C GLY A 4 53.64 -36.43 32.38
N THR A 5 54.23 -35.42 31.77
CA THR A 5 53.53 -34.22 31.28
C THR A 5 52.67 -34.61 30.09
N LEU A 6 51.36 -34.76 30.32
CA LEU A 6 50.37 -34.92 29.27
C LEU A 6 50.36 -33.65 28.41
N MET A 7 50.85 -33.75 27.17
CA MET A 7 50.62 -32.76 26.12
C MET A 7 49.11 -32.67 25.89
N VAL A 8 48.49 -31.62 26.42
CA VAL A 8 47.11 -31.27 26.09
C VAL A 8 47.10 -30.84 24.63
N PRO A 9 46.29 -31.48 23.76
CA PRO A 9 46.21 -31.12 22.35
C PRO A 9 45.80 -29.66 22.17
N THR A 10 46.49 -28.95 21.27
CA THR A 10 46.30 -27.50 21.00
C THR A 10 44.88 -27.13 20.54
N TRP A 11 44.09 -28.10 20.07
CA TRP A 11 42.67 -27.91 19.71
C TRP A 11 41.72 -27.75 20.91
N LEU A 12 42.15 -28.08 22.15
CA LEU A 12 41.38 -27.82 23.38
C LEU A 12 41.58 -26.39 23.92
N ALA A 13 42.65 -25.69 23.51
CA ALA A 13 42.85 -24.28 23.85
C ALA A 13 41.88 -23.37 23.06
N ASP A 14 41.54 -23.77 21.85
CA ASP A 14 40.66 -23.02 20.94
C ASP A 14 39.20 -22.97 21.42
N LEU A 15 38.78 -23.91 22.27
CA LEU A 15 37.43 -23.97 22.84
C LEU A 15 37.19 -22.99 24.00
N ARG A 16 38.23 -22.29 24.48
CA ARG A 16 38.12 -21.27 25.56
C ARG A 16 38.25 -19.84 25.04
N THR A 17 38.84 -19.62 23.87
CA THR A 17 39.02 -18.31 23.26
C THR A 17 37.91 -18.02 22.28
N GLY A 18 36.83 -17.42 22.81
CA GLY A 18 36.04 -16.45 22.09
C GLY A 18 35.53 -16.92 20.74
N TYR A 19 34.34 -17.52 20.76
CA TYR A 19 33.33 -17.18 19.78
C TYR A 19 33.06 -15.68 19.89
N SER A 20 34.00 -14.95 19.30
CA SER A 20 33.98 -13.58 18.89
C SER A 20 32.54 -13.17 18.59
N LEU A 21 31.99 -12.40 19.51
CA LEU A 21 30.72 -11.69 19.40
C LEU A 21 30.80 -10.58 18.31
N HIS A 22 31.62 -10.74 17.27
CA HIS A 22 31.81 -9.77 16.19
C HIS A 22 30.65 -9.72 15.18
N HIS A 23 29.61 -10.55 15.35
CA HIS A 23 28.35 -10.40 14.63
C HIS A 23 27.29 -9.65 15.44
N ALA A 24 27.70 -8.87 16.45
CA ALA A 24 26.89 -7.79 17.00
C ALA A 24 26.61 -6.75 15.90
N ARG A 25 25.57 -7.05 15.10
CA ARG A 25 24.74 -6.16 14.31
C ARG A 25 25.25 -4.72 14.28
N THR A 26 26.19 -4.41 13.41
CA THR A 26 26.30 -3.06 12.88
C THR A 26 25.09 -2.87 11.97
N MET A 27 23.93 -2.58 12.57
CA MET A 27 22.80 -2.06 11.81
C MET A 27 23.31 -0.81 11.10
N PRO A 28 23.37 -0.78 9.76
CA PRO A 28 23.79 0.41 9.05
C PRO A 28 22.90 1.56 9.52
N ALA A 29 23.55 2.63 9.97
CA ALA A 29 22.92 3.85 10.43
C ALA A 29 21.78 4.23 9.50
N ARG A 30 20.60 4.50 10.09
CA ARG A 30 19.36 4.99 9.51
C ARG A 30 19.60 5.62 8.12
N ARG A 31 19.50 4.81 7.06
CA ARG A 31 19.65 5.28 5.68
C ARG A 31 18.53 6.30 5.49
N LEU A 32 18.88 7.58 5.45
CA LEU A 32 17.93 8.63 5.08
C LEU A 32 17.36 8.20 3.73
N TYR A 33 16.03 8.12 3.62
CA TYR A 33 15.37 7.79 2.36
C TYR A 33 15.77 8.85 1.34
N HIS A 34 16.65 8.50 0.39
CA HIS A 34 16.90 9.33 -0.78
C HIS A 34 15.79 9.04 -1.77
N PRO A 35 14.90 9.99 -2.07
CA PRO A 35 13.88 9.78 -3.09
C PRO A 35 14.55 9.53 -4.43
N ASP A 36 14.09 8.53 -5.18
CA ASP A 36 14.59 8.28 -6.54
C ASP A 36 14.14 9.43 -7.46
N PRO A 37 15.06 10.27 -7.96
CA PRO A 37 14.70 11.44 -8.75
C PRO A 37 14.10 11.05 -10.10
N TRP A 38 14.44 9.89 -10.67
CA TRP A 38 13.88 9.43 -11.94
C TRP A 38 12.45 8.98 -11.79
N LEU A 39 12.13 8.27 -10.71
CA LEU A 39 10.75 7.91 -10.41
C LEU A 39 9.89 9.15 -10.19
N ILE A 40 10.39 10.14 -9.44
CA ILE A 40 9.69 11.41 -9.22
C ILE A 40 9.47 12.16 -10.55
N ALA A 41 10.50 12.23 -11.40
CA ALA A 41 10.40 12.87 -12.70
C ALA A 41 9.36 12.17 -13.60
N ALA A 42 9.36 10.84 -13.64
CA ALA A 42 8.40 10.05 -14.41
C ALA A 42 6.95 10.26 -13.92
N VAL A 43 6.73 10.23 -12.60
CA VAL A 43 5.41 10.49 -12.00
C VAL A 43 4.97 11.94 -12.26
N GLY A 44 5.89 12.91 -12.14
CA GLY A 44 5.63 14.32 -12.44
C GLY A 44 5.24 14.54 -13.91
N ALA A 45 5.94 13.90 -14.85
CA ALA A 45 5.61 13.96 -16.27
C ALA A 45 4.24 13.34 -16.57
N LEU A 46 3.94 12.19 -15.96
CA LEU A 46 2.63 11.53 -16.12
C LEU A 46 1.48 12.38 -15.55
N LEU A 47 1.70 13.03 -14.39
CA LEU A 47 0.73 13.97 -13.82
C LEU A 47 0.52 15.19 -14.73
N ALA A 48 1.58 15.79 -15.26
CA ALA A 48 1.48 16.93 -16.17
C ALA A 48 0.71 16.56 -17.44
N LEU A 49 1.00 15.39 -18.02
CA LEU A 49 0.28 14.86 -19.17
C LEU A 49 -1.19 14.61 -18.84
N GLY A 50 -1.49 14.02 -17.68
CA GLY A 50 -2.86 13.79 -17.22
C GLY A 50 -3.67 15.09 -17.09
N VAL A 51 -3.09 16.11 -16.48
CA VAL A 51 -3.71 17.44 -16.34
C VAL A 51 -3.99 18.06 -17.71
N ALA A 52 -3.03 17.99 -18.64
CA ALA A 52 -3.19 18.48 -20.00
C ALA A 52 -4.31 17.74 -20.76
N MET A 53 -4.40 16.41 -20.59
CA MET A 53 -5.43 15.59 -21.21
C MET A 53 -6.83 15.87 -20.66
N VAL A 54 -6.97 16.08 -19.35
CA VAL A 54 -8.26 16.47 -18.76
C VAL A 54 -8.73 17.80 -19.34
N PHE A 55 -7.84 18.79 -19.45
CA PHE A 55 -8.18 20.06 -20.08
C PHE A 55 -8.66 19.86 -21.52
N ASN A 56 -7.89 19.15 -22.34
CA ASN A 56 -8.20 18.93 -23.75
C ASN A 56 -9.53 18.19 -23.96
N ALA A 57 -9.76 17.10 -23.22
CA ALA A 57 -10.94 16.26 -23.40
C ALA A 57 -12.23 16.88 -22.85
N SER A 58 -12.13 17.70 -21.79
CA SER A 58 -13.31 18.26 -21.12
C SER A 58 -13.66 19.69 -21.54
N TYR A 59 -12.81 20.38 -22.31
CA TYR A 59 -12.98 21.81 -22.65
C TYR A 59 -14.34 22.13 -23.28
N PHE A 60 -14.67 21.44 -24.38
CA PHE A 60 -15.93 21.67 -25.11
C PHE A 60 -17.15 21.25 -24.29
N PHE A 61 -17.05 20.10 -23.62
CA PHE A 61 -18.11 19.59 -22.75
C PHE A 61 -18.42 20.52 -21.57
N ALA A 62 -17.39 21.08 -20.94
CA ALA A 62 -17.52 22.02 -19.83
C ALA A 62 -18.13 23.35 -20.28
N GLN A 63 -17.73 23.84 -21.46
CA GLN A 63 -18.29 25.05 -22.04
C GLN A 63 -19.78 24.90 -22.35
N GLU A 64 -20.20 23.75 -22.88
CA GLU A 64 -21.60 23.50 -23.25
C GLU A 64 -22.51 23.30 -22.03
N HIS A 65 -22.07 22.54 -21.03
CA HIS A 65 -22.91 22.18 -19.88
C HIS A 65 -22.79 23.11 -18.66
N TYR A 66 -21.66 23.79 -18.49
CA TYR A 66 -21.36 24.60 -17.30
C TYR A 66 -21.06 26.07 -17.63
N ASN A 67 -21.04 26.46 -18.92
CA ASN A 67 -20.62 27.80 -19.39
C ASN A 67 -19.24 28.22 -18.87
N ASP A 68 -18.39 27.26 -18.53
CA ASP A 68 -17.05 27.47 -18.00
C ASP A 68 -16.11 26.36 -18.49
N PRO A 69 -15.21 26.64 -19.46
CA PRO A 69 -14.31 25.64 -20.00
C PRO A 69 -13.31 25.09 -18.98
N PHE A 70 -13.06 25.85 -17.90
CA PHE A 70 -12.06 25.52 -16.90
C PHE A 70 -12.65 24.79 -15.68
N TYR A 71 -13.95 24.50 -15.68
CA TYR A 71 -14.64 23.91 -14.53
C TYR A 71 -13.98 22.60 -14.06
N PHE A 72 -13.84 21.62 -14.97
CA PHE A 72 -13.23 20.33 -14.66
C PHE A 72 -11.72 20.44 -14.44
N PHE A 73 -11.05 21.31 -15.19
CA PHE A 73 -9.62 21.58 -15.04
C PHE A 73 -9.27 22.09 -13.63
N ARG A 74 -9.99 23.11 -13.13
CA ARG A 74 -9.76 23.69 -11.80
C ARG A 74 -9.94 22.65 -10.69
N ARG A 75 -10.98 21.82 -10.80
CA ARG A 75 -11.22 20.72 -9.86
C ARG A 75 -10.10 19.68 -9.91
N HIS A 76 -9.70 19.27 -11.11
CA HIS A 76 -8.63 18.29 -11.28
C HIS A 76 -7.30 18.80 -10.71
N VAL A 77 -6.92 20.05 -10.98
CA VAL A 77 -5.73 20.69 -10.40
C VAL A 77 -5.82 20.73 -8.86
N ALA A 78 -6.98 21.08 -8.29
CA ALA A 78 -7.16 21.07 -6.83
C ALA A 78 -6.95 19.66 -6.24
N TYR A 79 -7.46 18.61 -6.89
CA TYR A 79 -7.22 17.23 -6.46
C TYR A 79 -5.76 16.80 -6.60
N VAL A 80 -5.07 17.22 -7.67
CA VAL A 80 -3.64 16.95 -7.85
C VAL A 80 -2.82 17.62 -6.74
N VAL A 81 -3.10 18.88 -6.41
CA VAL A 81 -2.42 19.59 -5.30
C VAL A 81 -2.67 18.87 -3.97
N LEU A 82 -3.92 18.46 -3.70
CA LEU A 82 -4.26 17.71 -2.49
C LEU A 82 -3.53 16.36 -2.45
N ALA A 83 -3.45 15.64 -3.58
CA ALA A 83 -2.76 14.37 -3.69
C ALA A 83 -1.25 14.51 -3.48
N VAL A 84 -0.60 15.53 -4.04
CA VAL A 84 0.82 15.82 -3.85
C VAL A 84 1.12 16.19 -2.39
N ALA A 85 0.28 17.03 -1.79
CA ALA A 85 0.41 17.37 -0.36
C ALA A 85 0.25 16.13 0.53
N GLY A 86 -0.75 15.30 0.25
CA GLY A 86 -0.96 14.02 0.93
C GLY A 86 0.22 13.06 0.78
N ALA A 87 0.75 12.93 -0.44
CA ALA A 87 1.93 12.10 -0.72
C ALA A 87 3.15 12.57 0.06
N PHE A 88 3.38 13.89 0.16
CA PHE A 88 4.47 14.45 0.95
C PHE A 88 4.33 14.13 2.44
N VAL A 89 3.13 14.26 3.01
CA VAL A 89 2.87 13.88 4.41
C VAL A 89 3.13 12.39 4.62
N VAL A 90 2.58 11.54 3.76
CA VAL A 90 2.76 10.07 3.82
C VAL A 90 4.23 9.68 3.71
N ALA A 91 5.00 10.32 2.83
CA ALA A 91 6.43 10.05 2.65
C ALA A 91 7.28 10.38 3.88
N ARG A 92 6.78 11.23 4.79
CA ARG A 92 7.46 11.56 6.06
C ARG A 92 7.17 10.57 7.18
N ILE A 93 6.16 9.71 7.03
CA ILE A 93 5.78 8.72 8.04
C ILE A 93 6.74 7.53 7.96
N PRO A 94 7.45 7.16 9.04
CA PRO A 94 8.40 6.06 9.01
C PRO A 94 7.71 4.72 8.77
N TRP A 95 8.37 3.84 8.01
CA TRP A 95 7.85 2.51 7.65
C TRP A 95 7.40 1.67 8.87
N THR A 96 8.06 1.83 10.01
CA THR A 96 7.72 1.12 11.26
C THR A 96 6.30 1.42 11.75
N VAL A 97 5.74 2.59 11.44
CA VAL A 97 4.35 2.94 11.76
C VAL A 97 3.42 2.16 10.85
N TRP A 98 3.65 2.18 9.53
CA TRP A 98 2.85 1.42 8.55
C TRP A 98 2.81 -0.07 8.89
N GLU A 99 3.97 -0.64 9.22
CA GLU A 99 4.09 -2.03 9.62
C GLU A 99 3.32 -2.33 10.92
N ARG A 100 3.46 -1.50 11.95
CA ARG A 100 2.74 -1.68 13.23
C ARG A 100 1.23 -1.69 13.02
N TRP A 101 0.72 -0.77 12.21
CA TRP A 101 -0.71 -0.56 11.99
C TRP A 101 -1.31 -1.41 10.86
N ALA A 102 -0.51 -2.14 10.09
CA ALA A 102 -0.94 -2.91 8.92
C ALA A 102 -2.19 -3.78 9.17
N GLY A 103 -2.24 -4.53 10.28
CA GLY A 103 -3.39 -5.36 10.62
C GLY A 103 -4.66 -4.56 10.93
N VAL A 104 -4.53 -3.44 11.63
CA VAL A 104 -5.65 -2.53 11.96
C VAL A 104 -6.14 -1.83 10.68
N MET A 105 -5.22 -1.40 9.81
CA MET A 105 -5.57 -0.80 8.53
C MET A 105 -6.36 -1.77 7.65
N LEU A 106 -5.94 -3.05 7.60
CA LEU A 106 -6.65 -4.08 6.85
C LEU A 106 -8.04 -4.37 7.44
N LEU A 107 -8.16 -4.50 8.77
CA LEU A 107 -9.45 -4.71 9.43
C LEU A 107 -10.39 -3.51 9.21
N GLY A 108 -9.87 -2.29 9.32
CA GLY A 108 -10.61 -1.07 9.00
C GLY A 108 -11.06 -1.05 7.54
N ALA A 109 -10.19 -1.42 6.60
CA ALA A 109 -10.54 -1.51 5.18
C ALA A 109 -11.64 -2.54 4.91
N LEU A 110 -11.55 -3.72 5.52
CA LEU A 110 -12.59 -4.76 5.42
C LEU A 110 -13.93 -4.29 5.99
N ALA A 111 -13.90 -3.62 7.14
CA ALA A 111 -15.10 -3.06 7.76
C ALA A 111 -15.76 -2.00 6.87
N VAL A 112 -14.97 -1.09 6.29
CA VAL A 112 -15.49 -0.06 5.38
C VAL A 112 -16.03 -0.70 4.09
N LEU A 113 -15.33 -1.69 3.50
CA LEU A 113 -15.82 -2.43 2.33
C LEU A 113 -17.15 -3.14 2.61
N ALA A 114 -17.26 -3.78 3.76
CA ALA A 114 -18.50 -4.45 4.19
C ALA A 114 -19.63 -3.44 4.42
N PHE A 115 -19.32 -2.31 5.06
CA PHE A 115 -20.28 -1.22 5.28
C PHE A 115 -20.82 -0.65 3.96
N VAL A 116 -19.94 -0.42 2.99
CA VAL A 116 -20.31 0.11 1.66
C VAL A 116 -21.21 -0.85 0.89
N LEU A 117 -21.02 -2.16 1.07
CA LEU A 117 -21.90 -3.17 0.46
C LEU A 117 -23.35 -3.04 0.96
N VAL A 118 -23.54 -2.69 2.25
CA VAL A 118 -24.86 -2.57 2.88
C VAL A 118 -25.47 -1.17 2.73
N GLY A 119 -24.67 -0.11 2.87
CA GLY A 119 -25.13 1.28 2.98
C GLY A 119 -24.52 2.28 2.02
N GLY A 120 -23.73 1.85 1.02
CA GLY A 120 -23.11 2.75 0.05
C GLY A 120 -24.14 3.48 -0.82
N THR A 121 -23.92 4.77 -1.07
CA THR A 121 -24.76 5.56 -1.99
C THR A 121 -24.47 5.14 -3.43
N SER A 122 -25.54 4.97 -4.20
CA SER A 122 -25.49 4.61 -5.62
C SER A 122 -25.38 5.89 -6.47
N GLU A 123 -24.20 6.14 -7.05
CA GLU A 123 -24.08 7.05 -8.19
C GLU A 123 -23.68 6.20 -9.40
N GLY A 124 -24.52 6.19 -10.44
CA GLY A 124 -24.31 5.40 -11.67
C GLY A 124 -24.64 3.90 -11.56
N GLY A 125 -25.57 3.50 -10.69
CA GLY A 125 -26.05 2.11 -10.61
C GLY A 125 -25.24 1.20 -9.69
N ALA A 126 -24.33 1.75 -8.87
CA ALA A 126 -23.54 0.97 -7.95
C ALA A 126 -23.16 1.69 -6.66
N ARG A 127 -23.30 0.96 -5.55
CA ARG A 127 -22.98 1.39 -4.20
C ARG A 127 -21.47 1.38 -3.97
N ARG A 128 -20.75 2.41 -4.42
CA ARG A 128 -19.26 2.44 -4.40
C ARG A 128 -18.66 3.66 -3.74
N TRP A 129 -19.40 4.74 -3.76
CA TRP A 129 -18.89 6.04 -3.34
C TRP A 129 -19.47 6.34 -1.97
N VAL A 130 -18.59 6.52 -0.97
CA VAL A 130 -19.00 7.16 0.27
C VAL A 130 -18.91 8.65 -0.01
N SER A 131 -20.03 9.23 -0.45
CA SER A 131 -20.18 10.67 -0.44
C SER A 131 -20.30 11.09 1.01
N LEU A 132 -19.20 11.61 1.58
CA LEU A 132 -19.32 12.36 2.83
C LEU A 132 -20.13 13.61 2.47
N LYS A 133 -21.42 13.64 2.79
CA LYS A 133 -22.32 14.77 2.47
C LYS A 133 -21.78 16.15 2.92
N PHE A 134 -20.82 16.16 3.84
CA PHE A 134 -20.18 17.34 4.40
C PHE A 134 -18.89 17.79 3.70
N VAL A 135 -18.31 16.97 2.82
CA VAL A 135 -17.06 17.27 2.11
C VAL A 135 -17.23 16.83 0.65
N PRO A 136 -16.94 17.67 -0.37
CA PRO A 136 -17.02 17.29 -1.78
C PRO A 136 -15.85 16.36 -2.18
N LEU A 137 -15.50 15.41 -1.32
CA LEU A 137 -14.48 14.39 -1.51
C LEU A 137 -15.18 13.04 -1.54
N THR A 138 -15.15 12.43 -2.72
CA THR A 138 -15.68 11.10 -2.91
C THR A 138 -14.53 10.12 -2.78
N VAL A 139 -14.49 9.38 -1.67
CA VAL A 139 -13.41 8.43 -1.38
C VAL A 139 -13.87 7.04 -1.79
N GLN A 140 -13.01 6.33 -2.53
CA GLN A 140 -13.27 4.96 -2.94
C GLN A 140 -12.65 3.98 -1.92
N PRO A 141 -13.49 3.22 -1.17
CA PRO A 141 -12.99 2.28 -0.16
C PRO A 141 -12.08 1.18 -0.71
N SER A 142 -12.30 0.77 -1.96
CA SER A 142 -11.50 -0.26 -2.63
C SER A 142 -10.06 0.14 -2.86
N GLU A 143 -9.77 1.44 -3.08
CA GLU A 143 -8.39 1.94 -3.21
C GLU A 143 -7.64 1.79 -1.88
N PHE A 144 -8.28 2.22 -0.78
CA PHE A 144 -7.70 2.06 0.55
C PHE A 144 -7.47 0.59 0.91
N ALA A 145 -8.43 -0.29 0.57
CA ALA A 145 -8.32 -1.72 0.85
C ALA A 145 -7.17 -2.40 0.11
N LYS A 146 -6.94 -2.04 -1.16
CA LYS A 146 -5.78 -2.53 -1.93
C LYS A 146 -4.47 -2.14 -1.26
N THR A 147 -4.31 -0.87 -0.88
CA THR A 147 -3.10 -0.42 -0.19
C THR A 147 -2.91 -1.09 1.16
N ALA A 148 -3.97 -1.21 1.97
CA ALA A 148 -3.93 -1.88 3.27
C ALA A 148 -3.56 -3.37 3.15
N LEU A 149 -4.08 -4.05 2.13
CA LEU A 149 -3.73 -5.44 1.83
C LEU A 149 -2.24 -5.57 1.49
N VAL A 150 -1.69 -4.70 0.64
CA VAL A 150 -0.27 -4.71 0.27
C VAL A 150 0.62 -4.53 1.51
N VAL A 151 0.30 -3.55 2.37
CA VAL A 151 1.07 -3.31 3.60
C VAL A 151 0.97 -4.51 4.57
N TYR A 152 -0.21 -5.12 4.70
CA TYR A 152 -0.40 -6.32 5.51
C TYR A 152 0.40 -7.51 4.98
N LEU A 153 0.35 -7.77 3.67
CA LEU A 153 1.09 -8.85 3.05
C LEU A 153 2.60 -8.63 3.18
N ALA A 154 3.09 -7.41 2.94
CA ALA A 154 4.50 -7.07 3.12
C ALA A 154 4.97 -7.38 4.56
N ARG A 155 4.21 -6.95 5.57
CA ARG A 155 4.49 -7.29 6.97
C ARG A 155 4.45 -8.80 7.23
N TYR A 156 3.43 -9.48 6.73
CA TYR A 156 3.24 -10.92 6.97
C TYR A 156 4.40 -11.73 6.38
N LEU A 157 4.79 -11.44 5.14
CA LEU A 157 5.92 -12.08 4.47
C LEU A 157 7.24 -11.73 5.16
N ALA A 158 7.44 -10.48 5.59
CA ALA A 158 8.66 -10.08 6.30
C ALA A 158 8.87 -10.82 7.64
N HIS A 159 7.79 -11.14 8.36
CA HIS A 159 7.88 -11.79 9.68
C HIS A 159 7.72 -13.31 9.65
N ARG A 160 7.07 -13.87 8.61
CA ARG A 160 6.75 -15.30 8.52
C ARG A 160 7.28 -15.95 7.24
N GLY A 161 8.16 -15.26 6.51
CA GLY A 161 8.84 -15.74 5.30
C GLY A 161 9.36 -17.18 5.43
N ASP A 162 10.10 -17.46 6.49
CA ASP A 162 10.72 -18.77 6.72
C ASP A 162 9.70 -19.89 7.01
N LYS A 163 8.48 -19.54 7.41
CA LYS A 163 7.39 -20.49 7.69
C LYS A 163 6.48 -20.71 6.47
N LEU A 164 6.69 -20.03 5.34
CA LEU A 164 5.88 -20.22 4.13
C LEU A 164 5.98 -21.65 3.57
N HIS A 165 7.03 -22.40 3.92
CA HIS A 165 7.23 -23.78 3.49
C HIS A 165 6.15 -24.73 4.05
N TRP A 166 5.48 -24.33 5.14
CA TRP A 166 4.34 -25.06 5.70
C TRP A 166 3.03 -24.56 5.08
N TRP A 167 2.49 -25.35 4.15
CA TRP A 167 1.25 -25.05 3.39
C TRP A 167 0.09 -24.54 4.27
N TRP A 168 -0.17 -25.21 5.40
CA TRP A 168 -1.32 -24.91 6.25
C TRP A 168 -1.10 -23.71 7.20
N GLY A 169 0.12 -23.51 7.71
CA GLY A 169 0.40 -22.49 8.73
C GLY A 169 1.01 -21.20 8.19
N GLY A 170 1.68 -21.26 7.04
CA GLY A 170 2.41 -20.14 6.45
C GLY A 170 1.72 -19.55 5.22
N PHE A 171 1.28 -20.40 4.29
CA PHE A 171 0.77 -19.98 2.98
C PHE A 171 -0.73 -19.68 2.96
N LEU A 172 -1.54 -20.45 3.68
CA LEU A 172 -3.00 -20.31 3.64
C LEU A 172 -3.53 -18.96 4.17
N PRO A 173 -3.00 -18.38 5.27
CA PRO A 173 -3.52 -17.11 5.80
C PRO A 173 -3.45 -15.91 4.83
N PRO A 174 -2.34 -15.59 4.14
CA PRO A 174 -2.28 -14.46 3.21
C PRO A 174 -3.16 -14.69 1.97
N VAL A 175 -3.28 -15.93 1.50
CA VAL A 175 -4.18 -16.28 0.39
C VAL A 175 -5.64 -16.07 0.78
N PHE A 176 -6.04 -16.54 1.96
CA PHE A 176 -7.40 -16.36 2.47
C PHE A 176 -7.77 -14.88 2.61
N VAL A 177 -6.89 -14.09 3.22
CA VAL A 177 -7.11 -12.64 3.41
C VAL A 177 -7.22 -11.92 2.06
N SER A 178 -6.33 -12.24 1.12
CA SER A 178 -6.37 -11.65 -0.23
C SER A 178 -7.64 -12.03 -0.98
N GLY A 179 -8.04 -13.31 -0.90
CA GLY A 179 -9.28 -13.82 -1.48
C GLY A 179 -10.52 -13.17 -0.87
N LEU A 180 -10.53 -12.93 0.44
CA LEU A 180 -11.61 -12.23 1.12
C LEU A 180 -11.76 -10.80 0.60
N VAL A 181 -10.65 -10.03 0.54
CA VAL A 181 -10.65 -8.67 -0.02
C VAL A 181 -11.16 -8.70 -1.47
N ALA A 182 -10.64 -9.60 -2.31
CA ALA A 182 -11.08 -9.73 -3.70
C ALA A 182 -12.57 -10.06 -3.83
N ALA A 183 -13.11 -10.96 -3.01
CA ALA A 183 -14.52 -11.32 -3.02
C ALA A 183 -15.43 -10.15 -2.60
N LEU A 184 -15.01 -9.36 -1.60
CA LEU A 184 -15.71 -8.14 -1.20
C LEU A 184 -15.69 -7.08 -2.30
N LEU A 185 -14.56 -6.91 -2.99
CA LEU A 185 -14.49 -6.01 -4.14
C LEU A 185 -15.36 -6.49 -5.30
N TYR A 186 -15.38 -7.79 -5.62
CA TYR A 186 -16.23 -8.31 -6.70
C TYR A 186 -17.73 -8.13 -6.42
N LYS A 187 -18.13 -8.25 -5.14
CA LYS A 187 -19.52 -8.02 -4.73
C LYS A 187 -19.94 -6.56 -4.76
N GLN A 188 -19.00 -5.63 -4.66
CA GLN A 188 -19.26 -4.28 -5.09
C GLN A 188 -19.25 -4.38 -6.62
N PRO A 189 -20.39 -4.37 -7.35
CA PRO A 189 -20.29 -4.18 -8.79
C PRO A 189 -19.36 -2.99 -8.93
N ASP A 190 -18.34 -2.95 -9.78
CA ASP A 190 -17.37 -1.86 -10.00
C ASP A 190 -17.60 -1.16 -11.37
N PHE A 191 -17.14 0.09 -11.54
CA PHE A 191 -17.46 0.88 -12.76
C PHE A 191 -16.79 0.26 -13.98
N GLY A 192 -15.65 -0.43 -13.77
CA GLY A 192 -14.95 -1.20 -14.80
C GLY A 192 -15.80 -2.36 -15.31
N THR A 193 -16.30 -3.24 -14.43
CA THR A 193 -17.16 -4.36 -14.86
C THR A 193 -18.48 -3.88 -15.45
N ALA A 194 -19.07 -2.79 -14.93
CA ALA A 194 -20.29 -2.23 -15.50
C ALA A 194 -20.08 -1.65 -16.92
N VAL A 195 -18.96 -0.95 -17.17
CA VAL A 195 -18.62 -0.45 -18.51
C VAL A 195 -18.27 -1.59 -19.46
N ILE A 196 -17.55 -2.62 -19.00
CA ILE A 196 -17.22 -3.80 -19.80
C ILE A 196 -18.48 -4.58 -20.19
N LEU A 197 -19.44 -4.74 -19.27
CA LEU A 197 -20.73 -5.39 -19.52
C LEU A 197 -21.67 -4.58 -20.42
N LEU A 198 -21.54 -3.25 -20.46
CA LEU A 198 -22.28 -2.40 -21.39
C LEU A 198 -21.60 -2.32 -22.77
N ALA A 199 -20.29 -2.55 -22.84
CA ALA A 199 -19.51 -2.54 -24.06
C ALA A 199 -19.42 -3.90 -24.78
N THR A 200 -19.85 -4.98 -24.11
CA THR A 200 -19.91 -6.36 -24.65
C THR A 200 -21.36 -6.77 -24.86
#